data_AF-A0A193CDI3-F1
#
_entry.id   AF-A0A193CDI3-F1
#
_cell.length_a   1.000
_cell.length_b   1.000
_cell.length_c   1.000
_cell.angle_alpha   90.00
_cell.angle_beta   90.00
_cell.angle_gamma   90.00
#
_symmetry.space_group_name_H-M   'P 1'
#
loop_
_entity.id
_entity.type
_entity.pdbx_description
1 polymer ?
#
loop_
_entity_poly.entity_id
_entity_poly.type
_entity_poly.pdbx_seq_one_letter_code
_entity_poly.pdbx_strand_id
1 'polypeptide(L)'
;MTANATPAPAPAPAPVAQAVEAAVPVRPSEEPDNTPWGDVIGTGVQGEGGELVFYGVKVDVEQLPETTFGIMAGHRSADGKVTAGTVTNEYSGSDKAPGFHAVSGGLNGIPSFGYYAGPAAKITAKVNGKTVTAHQASWSVDPNIVVFWFDSGADPRKLAAFDASGKKLPAGNTGVGHG
;
A
#
# COMPACT_ATOMS: atom_id res chain seq x y z
N MET A 1 2.62 -93.24 6.90
CA MET A 1 3.12 -92.20 5.99
C MET A 1 1.99 -91.21 5.77
N THR A 2 1.98 -90.11 6.54
CA THR A 2 0.93 -89.08 6.53
C THR A 2 1.36 -87.91 5.65
N ALA A 3 0.43 -87.45 4.82
CA ALA A 3 0.63 -86.40 3.83
C ALA A 3 0.74 -85.01 4.47
N ASN A 4 1.75 -84.23 4.08
CA ASN A 4 1.88 -82.82 4.42
C ASN A 4 1.20 -81.96 3.35
N ALA A 5 0.13 -81.27 3.74
CA ALA A 5 -0.55 -80.26 2.94
C ALA A 5 0.28 -78.96 2.90
N THR A 6 0.50 -78.44 1.70
CA THR A 6 1.13 -77.14 1.45
C THR A 6 0.08 -76.03 1.64
N PRO A 7 0.36 -74.94 2.40
CA PRO A 7 -0.58 -73.85 2.57
C PRO A 7 -0.65 -72.96 1.32
N ALA A 8 -1.85 -72.51 0.99
CA ALA A 8 -2.15 -71.60 -0.12
C ALA A 8 -1.60 -70.18 0.11
N PRO A 9 -1.25 -69.41 -0.94
CA PRO A 9 -0.74 -68.05 -0.81
C PRO A 9 -1.85 -67.06 -0.39
N ALA A 10 -1.49 -66.12 0.48
CA ALA A 10 -2.34 -65.02 0.93
C ALA A 10 -2.58 -63.97 -0.19
N PRO A 11 -3.73 -63.27 -0.20
CA PRO A 11 -4.03 -62.26 -1.20
C PRO A 11 -3.19 -60.98 -1.01
N ALA A 12 -2.80 -60.37 -2.14
CA ALA A 12 -2.06 -59.11 -2.18
C ALA A 12 -2.91 -57.93 -1.66
N PRO A 13 -2.30 -56.89 -1.05
CA PRO A 13 -3.03 -55.70 -0.62
C PRO A 13 -3.51 -54.87 -1.82
N ALA A 14 -4.74 -54.36 -1.73
CA ALA A 14 -5.35 -53.49 -2.73
C ALA A 14 -4.67 -52.10 -2.78
N PRO A 15 -4.63 -51.43 -3.93
CA PRO A 15 -4.09 -50.08 -4.04
C PRO A 15 -4.97 -49.09 -3.27
N VAL A 16 -4.36 -48.30 -2.39
CA VAL A 16 -5.03 -47.21 -1.68
C VAL A 16 -5.27 -46.08 -2.68
N ALA A 17 -6.53 -45.76 -2.95
CA ALA A 17 -6.89 -44.59 -3.75
C ALA A 17 -6.44 -43.32 -3.00
N GLN A 18 -5.51 -42.57 -3.57
CA GLN A 18 -5.20 -41.22 -3.11
C GLN A 18 -6.44 -40.36 -3.32
N ALA A 19 -7.02 -39.88 -2.22
CA ALA A 19 -8.03 -38.84 -2.29
C ALA A 19 -7.38 -37.60 -2.90
N VAL A 20 -7.81 -37.25 -4.11
CA VAL A 20 -7.49 -35.96 -4.72
C VAL A 20 -8.08 -34.88 -3.81
N GLU A 21 -7.19 -34.15 -3.14
CA GLU A 21 -7.55 -32.95 -2.40
C GLU A 21 -8.20 -31.99 -3.40
N ALA A 22 -9.49 -31.69 -3.18
CA ALA A 22 -10.25 -30.83 -4.06
C ALA A 22 -9.52 -29.50 -4.17
N ALA A 23 -9.19 -29.09 -5.40
CA ALA A 23 -8.64 -27.77 -5.66
C ALA A 23 -9.59 -26.73 -5.06
N VAL A 24 -9.14 -26.03 -4.02
CA VAL A 24 -9.83 -24.85 -3.50
C VAL A 24 -10.03 -23.91 -4.68
N PRO A 25 -11.26 -23.44 -4.96
CA PRO A 25 -11.47 -22.44 -6.00
C PRO A 25 -10.65 -21.21 -5.62
N VAL A 26 -9.60 -20.94 -6.39
CA VAL A 26 -8.87 -19.68 -6.31
C VAL A 26 -9.88 -18.61 -6.67
N ARG A 27 -10.31 -17.81 -5.69
CA ARG A 27 -11.12 -16.62 -5.96
C ARG A 27 -10.32 -15.76 -6.94
N PRO A 28 -10.93 -15.22 -8.00
CA PRO A 28 -10.26 -14.23 -8.82
C PRO A 28 -9.69 -13.15 -7.90
N SER A 29 -8.40 -12.84 -8.03
CA SER A 29 -7.80 -11.68 -7.40
C SER A 29 -8.62 -10.47 -7.86
N GLU A 30 -9.44 -9.89 -6.97
CA GLU A 30 -10.11 -8.63 -7.29
C GLU A 30 -9.01 -7.60 -7.57
N GLU A 31 -9.00 -7.07 -8.79
CA GLU A 31 -8.15 -5.93 -9.12
C GLU A 31 -8.49 -4.81 -8.12
N PRO A 32 -7.50 -4.16 -7.50
CA PRO A 32 -7.77 -3.19 -6.45
C PRO A 32 -8.79 -2.14 -6.93
N ASP A 33 -9.79 -1.84 -6.08
CA ASP A 33 -10.78 -0.81 -6.37
C ASP A 33 -10.08 0.55 -6.42
N ASN A 34 -9.77 1.00 -7.63
CA ASN A 34 -9.08 2.25 -7.90
C ASN A 34 -10.02 3.48 -7.83
N THR A 35 -11.27 3.28 -7.40
CA THR A 35 -12.25 4.36 -7.22
C THR A 35 -11.81 5.28 -6.07
N PRO A 36 -11.78 6.61 -6.29
CA PRO A 36 -11.49 7.54 -5.21
C PRO A 36 -12.40 7.35 -4.00
N TRP A 37 -11.77 7.11 -2.85
CA TRP A 37 -12.42 7.10 -1.55
C TRP A 37 -12.20 8.46 -0.88
N GLY A 38 -13.23 9.29 -0.93
CA GLY A 38 -13.17 10.69 -0.49
C GLY A 38 -12.79 11.64 -1.62
N ASP A 39 -12.19 12.77 -1.24
CA ASP A 39 -11.87 13.86 -2.16
C ASP A 39 -10.55 13.60 -2.87
N VAL A 40 -10.46 14.11 -4.10
CA VAL A 40 -9.24 14.09 -4.90
C VAL A 40 -8.42 15.34 -4.58
N ILE A 41 -7.20 15.14 -4.07
CA ILE A 41 -6.25 16.18 -3.70
C ILE A 41 -5.52 16.65 -4.97
N GLY A 42 -5.80 17.88 -5.39
CA GLY A 42 -5.09 18.54 -6.49
C GLY A 42 -3.70 19.02 -6.05
N THR A 43 -2.68 18.74 -6.86
CA THR A 43 -1.31 19.23 -6.61
C THR A 43 -0.98 20.51 -7.38
N GLY A 44 -1.79 20.85 -8.39
CA GLY A 44 -1.51 21.92 -9.36
C GLY A 44 -0.42 21.59 -10.39
N VAL A 45 0.28 20.45 -10.25
CA VAL A 45 1.37 20.04 -11.15
C VAL A 45 0.78 19.43 -12.41
N GLN A 46 1.05 20.03 -13.57
CA GLN A 46 0.56 19.56 -14.87
C GLN A 46 1.57 18.64 -15.55
N GLY A 47 1.07 17.58 -16.22
CA GLY A 47 1.85 16.65 -17.03
C GLY A 47 1.09 16.15 -18.25
N GLU A 48 1.65 15.16 -18.95
CA GLU A 48 1.08 14.61 -20.19
C GLU A 48 -0.32 14.00 -20.01
N GLY A 49 -0.63 13.49 -18.81
CA GLY A 49 -1.94 12.94 -18.44
C GLY A 49 -2.92 13.95 -17.81
N GLY A 50 -2.55 15.22 -17.67
CA GLY A 50 -3.28 16.23 -16.89
C GLY A 50 -2.60 16.55 -15.55
N GLU A 51 -3.37 17.03 -14.59
CA GLU A 51 -2.87 17.39 -13.27
C GLU A 51 -2.55 16.13 -12.45
N LEU A 52 -1.37 16.05 -11.84
CA LEU A 52 -1.06 15.05 -10.83
C LEU A 52 -2.00 15.22 -9.63
N VAL A 53 -2.62 14.13 -9.19
CA VAL A 53 -3.53 14.13 -8.04
C VAL A 53 -3.23 12.97 -7.09
N PHE A 54 -3.62 13.15 -5.83
CA PHE A 54 -3.62 12.09 -4.83
C PHE A 54 -5.02 11.82 -4.30
N TYR A 55 -5.34 10.57 -4.00
CA TYR A 55 -6.60 10.21 -3.36
C TYR A 55 -6.49 8.88 -2.61
N GLY A 56 -7.33 8.70 -1.60
CA GLY A 56 -7.44 7.41 -0.91
C GLY A 56 -8.14 6.37 -1.78
N VAL A 57 -7.75 5.10 -1.69
CA VAL A 57 -8.45 3.95 -2.27
C VAL A 57 -8.64 2.89 -1.19
N LYS A 58 -9.68 2.06 -1.31
CA LYS A 58 -9.89 0.96 -0.36
C LYS A 58 -8.90 -0.16 -0.65
N VAL A 59 -8.38 -0.75 0.42
CA VAL A 59 -7.60 -1.98 0.38
C VAL A 59 -8.37 -2.99 1.19
N ASP A 60 -8.76 -4.10 0.54
CA ASP A 60 -9.43 -5.22 1.18
C ASP A 60 -8.81 -6.51 0.63
N VAL A 61 -7.69 -6.89 1.23
CA VAL A 61 -6.97 -8.12 0.87
C VAL A 61 -6.73 -8.94 2.12
N GLU A 62 -7.03 -10.24 2.04
CA GLU A 62 -6.99 -11.16 3.19
C GLU A 62 -5.60 -11.21 3.86
N GLN A 63 -4.55 -10.97 3.08
CA GLN A 63 -3.16 -10.98 3.55
C GLN A 63 -2.79 -9.72 4.37
N LEU A 64 -3.55 -8.62 4.26
CA LEU A 64 -3.30 -7.36 4.95
C LEU A 64 -4.55 -6.91 5.74
N PRO A 65 -5.00 -7.70 6.73
CA PRO A 65 -6.26 -7.42 7.44
C PRO A 65 -6.25 -6.12 8.26
N GLU A 66 -5.06 -5.57 8.53
CA GLU A 66 -4.89 -4.30 9.24
C GLU A 66 -4.63 -3.11 8.31
N THR A 67 -4.68 -3.33 6.98
CA THR A 67 -4.57 -2.29 5.95
C THR A 67 -5.88 -2.18 5.18
N THR A 68 -6.57 -1.07 5.44
CA THR A 68 -7.92 -0.77 4.93
C THR A 68 -7.91 0.26 3.79
N PHE A 69 -6.80 0.97 3.60
CA PHE A 69 -6.64 1.94 2.53
C PHE A 69 -5.20 2.03 2.00
N GLY A 70 -5.09 2.63 0.81
CA GLY A 70 -3.85 3.10 0.22
C GLY A 70 -4.02 4.51 -0.33
N ILE A 71 -2.89 5.15 -0.66
CA ILE A 71 -2.87 6.43 -1.36
C ILE A 71 -2.50 6.17 -2.82
N MET A 72 -3.40 6.55 -3.71
CA MET A 72 -3.22 6.51 -5.16
C MET A 72 -2.63 7.84 -5.65
N ALA A 73 -1.55 7.75 -6.40
CA ALA A 73 -1.11 8.80 -7.31
C ALA A 73 -1.74 8.57 -8.68
N GLY A 74 -2.44 9.57 -9.20
CA GLY A 74 -3.13 9.50 -10.49
C GLY A 74 -3.05 10.81 -11.25
N HIS A 75 -3.79 10.91 -12.35
CA HIS A 75 -3.91 12.15 -13.12
C HIS A 75 -5.37 12.58 -13.27
N ARG A 76 -5.61 13.88 -13.24
CA ARG A 76 -6.90 14.50 -13.54
C ARG A 76 -6.80 15.29 -14.84
N SER A 77 -7.51 14.87 -15.87
CA SER A 77 -7.57 15.59 -17.15
C SER A 77 -8.37 16.88 -17.03
N ALA A 78 -8.27 17.75 -18.05
CA ALA A 78 -8.94 19.05 -18.08
C ALA A 78 -10.49 18.97 -18.03
N ASP A 79 -11.07 17.84 -18.44
CA ASP A 79 -12.50 17.54 -18.32
C ASP A 79 -12.91 17.00 -16.93
N GLY A 80 -11.95 16.87 -16.01
CA GLY A 80 -12.15 16.40 -14.64
C GLY A 80 -12.08 14.88 -14.45
N LYS A 81 -11.86 14.09 -15.51
CA LYS A 81 -11.72 12.64 -15.38
C LYS A 81 -10.42 12.28 -14.65
N VAL A 82 -10.51 11.35 -13.69
CA VAL A 82 -9.36 10.84 -12.94
C VAL A 82 -8.94 9.48 -13.49
N THR A 83 -7.65 9.32 -13.75
CA THR A 83 -7.01 8.05 -14.12
C THR A 83 -6.06 7.61 -13.02
N ALA A 84 -6.15 6.33 -12.65
CA ALA A 84 -5.28 5.73 -11.66
C ALA A 84 -3.84 5.58 -12.20
N GLY A 85 -2.86 5.69 -11.31
CA GLY A 85 -1.46 5.46 -11.61
C GLY A 85 -0.88 4.42 -10.65
N THR A 86 -0.22 4.88 -9.60
CA THR A 86 0.45 4.02 -8.62
C THR A 86 -0.17 4.16 -7.25
N VAL A 87 -0.52 3.04 -6.62
CA VAL A 87 -0.95 2.99 -5.23
C VAL A 87 0.21 2.63 -4.31
N THR A 88 0.22 3.22 -3.12
CA THR A 88 1.06 2.78 -2.00
C THR A 88 0.19 2.59 -0.77
N ASN A 89 0.46 1.54 0.01
CA ASN A 89 -0.27 1.20 1.23
C ASN A 89 0.69 0.63 2.27
N GLU A 90 0.26 0.62 3.53
CA GLU A 90 0.97 -0.12 4.58
C GLU A 90 0.94 -1.62 4.28
N TYR A 91 2.01 -2.34 4.58
CA TYR A 91 2.11 -3.78 4.34
C TYR A 91 2.36 -4.56 5.64
N SER A 92 2.54 -3.86 6.75
CA SER A 92 2.81 -4.44 8.06
C SER A 92 2.13 -3.66 9.18
N GLY A 93 1.31 -4.35 9.98
CA GLY A 93 0.55 -3.73 11.06
C GLY A 93 -0.59 -2.82 10.57
N SER A 94 -1.11 -2.00 11.48
CA SER A 94 -2.20 -1.08 11.18
C SER A 94 -1.76 0.10 10.31
N ASP A 95 -2.53 0.33 9.25
CA ASP A 95 -2.47 1.51 8.38
C ASP A 95 -2.74 2.85 9.09
N LYS A 96 -3.24 2.82 10.33
CA LYS A 96 -3.55 3.99 11.17
C LYS A 96 -2.69 4.09 12.43
N ALA A 97 -1.66 3.26 12.56
CA ALA A 97 -0.70 3.41 13.65
C ALA A 97 -0.04 4.81 13.58
N PRO A 98 0.32 5.47 14.69
CA PRO A 98 0.89 6.81 14.61
C PRO A 98 2.25 6.86 13.88
N GLY A 99 2.38 7.70 12.86
CA GLY A 99 3.64 7.96 12.18
C GLY A 99 3.56 8.00 10.65
N PHE A 100 4.71 7.89 9.98
CA PHE A 100 4.80 7.78 8.53
C PHE A 100 4.46 6.37 8.06
N HIS A 101 3.80 6.29 6.90
CA HIS A 101 3.36 5.05 6.26
C HIS A 101 3.42 5.18 4.75
N ALA A 102 3.52 4.02 4.09
CA ALA A 102 3.41 3.89 2.64
C ALA A 102 4.26 4.92 1.87
N VAL A 103 5.50 5.12 2.33
CA VAL A 103 6.38 6.13 1.73
C VAL A 103 6.95 5.54 0.45
N SER A 104 6.52 6.07 -0.69
CA SER A 104 6.99 5.69 -2.01
C SER A 104 8.03 6.67 -2.52
N GLY A 105 9.15 6.15 -3.05
CA GLY A 105 10.11 6.95 -3.80
C GLY A 105 9.53 7.40 -5.15
N GLY A 106 9.99 8.55 -5.65
CA GLY A 106 9.52 9.06 -6.94
C GLY A 106 9.83 8.11 -8.10
N LEU A 107 8.84 7.90 -8.98
CA LEU A 107 8.93 7.00 -10.13
C LEU A 107 8.11 7.57 -11.31
N ASN A 108 8.66 7.52 -12.52
CA ASN A 108 7.96 7.89 -13.77
C ASN A 108 7.23 9.25 -13.71
N GLY A 109 7.85 10.27 -13.11
CA GLY A 109 7.28 11.61 -12.98
C GLY A 109 6.37 11.81 -11.75
N ILE A 110 5.97 10.73 -11.07
CA ILE A 110 5.32 10.79 -9.77
C ILE A 110 6.38 11.17 -8.72
N PRO A 111 6.16 12.22 -7.90
CA PRO A 111 7.10 12.59 -6.86
C PRO A 111 7.12 11.56 -5.74
N SER A 112 8.12 11.64 -4.87
CA SER A 112 8.09 10.87 -3.62
C SER A 112 6.90 11.33 -2.76
N PHE A 113 6.11 10.38 -2.26
CA PHE A 113 4.85 10.64 -1.55
C PHE A 113 4.54 9.56 -0.53
N GLY A 114 3.54 9.82 0.31
CA GLY A 114 3.02 8.87 1.29
C GLY A 114 1.98 9.54 2.18
N TYR A 115 1.73 8.97 3.35
CA TYR A 115 0.89 9.62 4.36
C TYR A 115 1.48 9.55 5.76
N TYR A 116 1.00 10.46 6.60
CA TYR A 116 1.27 10.48 8.03
C TYR A 116 -0.03 10.28 8.80
N ALA A 117 -0.05 9.32 9.72
CA ALA A 117 -1.16 9.08 10.64
C ALA A 117 -0.94 9.84 11.95
N GLY A 118 -1.69 10.92 12.12
CA GLY A 118 -1.71 11.82 13.26
C GLY A 118 -1.76 13.31 12.84
N PRO A 119 -1.80 14.24 13.81
CA PRO A 119 -2.05 15.66 13.56
C PRO A 119 -0.79 16.42 13.05
N ALA A 120 -0.21 15.96 11.95
CA ALA A 120 0.97 16.59 11.36
C ALA A 120 0.62 17.93 10.69
N ALA A 121 1.04 19.02 11.32
CA ALA A 121 0.92 20.37 10.75
C ALA A 121 2.08 20.72 9.80
N LYS A 122 3.21 20.00 9.91
CA LYS A 122 4.37 20.17 9.04
C LYS A 122 5.12 18.87 8.87
N ILE A 123 5.41 18.50 7.63
CA ILE A 123 6.27 17.37 7.27
C ILE A 123 7.54 17.88 6.57
N THR A 124 8.68 17.35 6.94
CA THR A 124 9.99 17.71 6.36
C THR A 124 10.82 16.49 6.03
N ALA A 125 11.77 16.66 5.10
CA ALA A 125 12.80 15.69 4.80
C ALA A 125 14.15 16.37 4.56
N LYS A 126 15.20 15.56 4.48
CA LYS A 126 16.50 15.91 3.93
C LYS A 126 16.56 15.52 2.46
N VAL A 127 16.79 16.50 1.58
CA VAL A 127 17.05 16.32 0.15
C VAL A 127 18.38 16.99 -0.16
N ASN A 128 19.34 16.23 -0.70
CA ASN A 128 20.70 16.74 -0.97
C ASN A 128 21.33 17.48 0.22
N GLY A 129 21.13 16.96 1.44
CA GLY A 129 21.62 17.54 2.69
C GLY A 129 20.80 18.70 3.27
N LYS A 130 19.91 19.32 2.48
CA LYS A 130 19.06 20.45 2.90
C LYS A 130 17.74 19.97 3.46
N THR A 131 17.21 20.69 4.46
CA THR A 131 15.84 20.44 4.93
C THR A 131 14.86 21.07 3.95
N VAL A 132 13.91 20.28 3.47
CA VAL A 132 12.79 20.74 2.65
C VAL A 132 11.47 20.38 3.34
N THR A 133 10.44 21.19 3.11
CA THR A 133 9.08 20.95 3.60
C THR A 133 8.29 20.25 2.50
N ALA A 134 7.52 19.22 2.86
CA ALA A 134 6.60 18.57 1.93
C ALA A 134 5.39 19.45 1.67
N HIS A 135 4.79 19.31 0.49
CA HIS A 135 3.38 19.66 0.32
C HIS A 135 2.53 18.65 1.08
N GLN A 136 1.40 19.08 1.62
CA GLN A 136 0.53 18.21 2.40
C GLN A 136 -0.94 18.64 2.35
N ALA A 137 -1.83 17.66 2.50
CA ALA A 137 -3.26 17.87 2.67
C ALA A 137 -3.86 16.79 3.59
N SER A 138 -4.82 17.19 4.41
CA SER A 138 -5.62 16.22 5.18
C SER A 138 -6.55 15.47 4.24
N TRP A 139 -6.63 14.15 4.39
CA TRP A 139 -7.57 13.34 3.66
C TRP A 139 -9.00 13.58 4.18
N SER A 140 -9.97 13.64 3.28
CA SER A 140 -11.34 14.03 3.64
C SER A 140 -12.12 12.95 4.40
N VAL A 141 -11.73 11.68 4.27
CA VAL A 141 -12.36 10.55 5.00
C VAL A 141 -11.90 10.50 6.45
N ASP A 142 -10.60 10.76 6.69
CA ASP A 142 -10.02 10.82 8.02
C ASP A 142 -9.00 11.98 8.09
N PRO A 143 -9.36 13.12 8.71
CA PRO A 143 -8.48 14.28 8.80
C PRO A 143 -7.20 14.06 9.60
N ASN A 144 -7.08 12.95 10.35
CA ASN A 144 -5.84 12.55 11.00
C ASN A 144 -4.86 11.89 10.03
N ILE A 145 -5.28 11.56 8.80
CA ILE A 145 -4.40 11.09 7.75
C ILE A 145 -3.99 12.29 6.91
N VAL A 146 -2.71 12.61 6.94
CA VAL A 146 -2.12 13.71 6.18
C VAL A 146 -1.34 13.11 5.01
N VAL A 147 -1.87 13.27 3.80
CA VAL A 147 -1.17 12.91 2.57
C VAL A 147 -0.09 13.94 2.32
N PHE A 148 1.12 13.50 2.00
CA PHE A 148 2.25 14.37 1.70
C PHE A 148 2.97 13.97 0.42
N TRP A 149 3.57 14.96 -0.24
CA TRP A 149 4.42 14.75 -1.41
C TRP A 149 5.52 15.81 -1.47
N PHE A 150 6.62 15.49 -2.11
CA PHE A 150 7.70 16.43 -2.39
C PHE A 150 7.65 16.92 -3.84
N ASP A 151 8.49 17.90 -4.17
CA ASP A 151 8.68 18.28 -5.57
C ASP A 151 9.32 17.13 -6.36
N SER A 152 9.01 17.04 -7.66
CA SER A 152 9.51 15.97 -8.53
C SER A 152 11.04 15.91 -8.54
N GLY A 153 11.60 14.70 -8.54
CA GLY A 153 13.06 14.48 -8.50
C GLY A 153 13.69 14.60 -7.10
N ALA A 154 12.91 14.94 -6.06
CA ALA A 154 13.39 14.86 -4.69
C ALA A 154 13.56 13.40 -4.24
N ASP A 155 14.72 13.08 -3.67
CA ASP A 155 15.02 11.85 -2.92
C ASP A 155 14.99 12.16 -1.40
N PRO A 156 13.80 12.16 -0.76
CA PRO A 156 13.67 12.53 0.63
C PRO A 156 14.23 11.46 1.56
N ARG A 157 15.03 11.90 2.53
CA ARG A 157 15.55 11.06 3.62
C ARG A 157 15.24 11.69 4.96
N LYS A 158 15.31 10.93 6.05
CA LYS A 158 15.16 11.44 7.43
C LYS A 158 13.86 12.25 7.60
N LEU A 159 12.73 11.65 7.22
CA LEU A 159 11.42 12.24 7.38
C LEU A 159 11.16 12.63 8.84
N ALA A 160 10.50 13.77 9.03
CA ALA A 160 10.07 14.26 10.33
C ALA A 160 8.75 15.01 10.22
N ALA A 161 7.80 14.67 11.09
CA ALA A 161 6.53 15.35 11.25
C ALA A 161 6.52 16.18 12.54
N PHE A 162 5.80 17.29 12.51
CA PHE A 162 5.65 18.21 13.63
C PHE A 162 4.19 18.60 13.79
N ASP A 163 3.73 18.76 15.03
CA ASP A 163 2.42 19.33 15.31
C ASP A 163 2.42 20.86 15.11
N ALA A 164 1.25 21.48 15.30
CA ALA A 164 1.08 22.92 15.14
C ALA A 164 1.92 23.77 16.11
N SER A 165 2.37 23.20 17.24
CA SER A 165 3.28 23.87 18.18
C SER A 165 4.75 23.76 17.78
N GLY A 166 5.05 22.98 16.73
CA GLY A 166 6.41 22.69 16.29
C GLY A 166 7.07 21.54 17.06
N LYS A 167 6.34 20.82 17.91
CA LYS A 167 6.86 19.63 18.59
C LYS A 167 6.93 18.47 17.60
N LYS A 168 8.06 17.75 17.64
CA LYS A 168 8.26 16.57 16.81
C LYS A 168 7.31 15.45 17.21
N LEU A 169 6.64 14.87 16.22
CA LEU A 169 5.72 13.75 16.38
C LEU A 169 6.44 12.40 16.18
N PRO A 170 5.83 11.26 16.59
CA PRO A 170 6.35 9.92 16.34
C PRO A 170 6.67 9.70 14.86
N ALA A 171 7.76 8.99 14.57
CA ALA A 171 8.16 8.79 13.18
C ALA A 171 7.44 7.60 12.51
N GLY A 172 6.99 6.58 13.26
CA GLY A 172 6.45 5.35 12.66
C GLY A 172 7.43 4.70 11.67
N ASN A 173 6.92 4.23 10.53
CA ASN A 173 7.72 3.62 9.47
C ASN A 173 8.31 4.70 8.54
N THR A 174 9.62 4.90 8.60
CA THR A 174 10.32 5.92 7.79
C THR A 174 11.06 5.33 6.59
N GLY A 175 10.91 4.04 6.32
CA GLY A 175 11.49 3.39 5.15
C GLY A 175 10.81 3.89 3.87
N VAL A 176 11.60 4.35 2.90
CA VAL A 176 11.11 4.63 1.56
C VAL A 176 11.09 3.31 0.79
N GLY A 177 9.90 2.85 0.42
CA GLY A 177 9.73 1.74 -0.50
C GLY A 177 9.92 2.20 -1.94
N HIS A 178 10.60 1.38 -2.73
CA HIS A 178 10.54 1.46 -4.18
C HIS A 178 9.71 0.25 -4.61
N GLY A 179 8.49 0.49 -5.09
CA GLY A 179 7.68 -0.55 -5.73
C GLY A 179 8.33 -1.07 -7.00
#